data_AF-A0A6G0LUQ1-F1
#
_entry.id   AF-A0A6G0LUQ1-F1
#
_cell.length_a   1.000
_cell.length_b   1.000
_cell.length_c   1.000
_cell.angle_alpha   90.00
_cell.angle_beta   90.00
_cell.angle_gamma   90.00
#
_symmetry.space_group_name_H-M   'P 1'
#
loop_
_entity.id
_entity.type
_entity.pdbx_description
1 polymer ?
#
loop_
_entity_poly.entity_id
_entity_poly.type
_entity_poly.pdbx_seq_one_letter_code
_entity_poly.pdbx_strand_id
1 'polypeptide(L)'
;MQITKKSGRKRDEACNKVDVDADGYVYCLRCEGVDHKLEFTHVDRVKRHLRETCAKRPRQEVVTTYLPPQIDTATQNLFDKMFALWLFSTGMAFYKVQHENFVAVSCLLPPSVKIPSQHLIRARLLDECHEDSPVRMRGALARRFYSLYFSMIKNKEDKNEKHDTEVAQLLREAKTKAERSEENANTQVRNLQTKLDDMAKRALEAEDALKD
;
A
#
# COMPACT_ATOMS: atom_id res chain seq x y z
N MET A 1 35.55 -23.94 -30.56
CA MET A 1 36.95 -23.83 -30.13
C MET A 1 37.25 -24.94 -29.14
N GLN A 2 38.09 -25.90 -29.53
CA GLN A 2 38.49 -27.01 -28.67
C GLN A 2 39.60 -26.53 -27.72
N ILE A 3 39.35 -26.55 -26.41
CA ILE A 3 40.38 -26.27 -25.40
C ILE A 3 41.11 -27.58 -25.12
N THR A 4 42.37 -27.60 -25.55
CA THR A 4 43.32 -28.69 -25.37
C THR A 4 43.51 -29.05 -23.89
N LYS A 5 43.24 -30.30 -23.52
CA LYS A 5 43.52 -30.83 -22.16
C LYS A 5 45.03 -30.90 -21.94
N LYS A 6 45.58 -29.97 -21.16
CA LYS A 6 46.97 -30.05 -20.67
C LYS A 6 47.09 -31.21 -19.68
N SER A 7 48.05 -32.10 -19.92
CA SER A 7 48.45 -33.19 -19.02
C SER A 7 49.00 -32.62 -17.70
N GLY A 8 48.32 -32.91 -16.58
CA GLY A 8 48.76 -32.52 -15.23
C GLY A 8 48.74 -33.70 -14.26
N ARG A 9 49.71 -33.74 -13.33
CA ARG A 9 49.81 -34.69 -12.21
C ARG A 9 48.44 -34.95 -11.57
N LYS A 10 48.19 -36.19 -11.12
CA LYS A 10 47.01 -36.55 -10.32
C LYS A 10 46.83 -35.49 -9.23
N ARG A 11 45.69 -34.81 -9.27
CA ARG A 11 45.29 -33.80 -8.29
C ARG A 11 45.20 -34.48 -6.92
N ASP A 12 45.84 -33.89 -5.91
CA ASP A 12 45.83 -34.42 -4.55
C ASP A 12 44.39 -34.50 -4.03
N GLU A 13 44.04 -35.55 -3.28
CA GLU A 13 42.68 -35.77 -2.79
C GLU A 13 42.18 -34.61 -1.90
N ALA A 14 43.09 -33.90 -1.23
CA ALA A 14 42.74 -32.71 -0.46
C ALA A 14 42.16 -31.59 -1.34
N CYS A 15 42.60 -31.48 -2.60
CA CYS A 15 42.11 -30.49 -3.55
C CYS A 15 40.68 -30.77 -4.07
N ASN A 16 40.12 -31.97 -3.81
CA ASN A 16 38.72 -32.26 -4.12
C ASN A 16 37.76 -31.71 -3.04
N LYS A 17 38.30 -31.20 -1.92
CA LYS A 17 37.54 -30.71 -0.76
C LYS A 17 37.51 -29.18 -0.69
N VAL A 18 38.04 -28.53 -1.71
CA VAL A 18 38.10 -27.07 -1.85
C VAL A 18 37.66 -26.70 -3.25
N ASP A 19 37.15 -25.50 -3.40
CA ASP A 19 36.76 -24.94 -4.69
C ASP A 19 37.29 -23.51 -4.80
N VAL A 20 37.43 -23.01 -6.03
CA VAL A 20 38.17 -21.78 -6.31
C VAL A 20 37.28 -20.80 -7.03
N ASP A 21 37.07 -19.66 -6.39
CA ASP A 21 36.26 -18.59 -6.93
C ASP A 21 36.97 -17.90 -8.10
N ALA A 22 36.21 -17.18 -8.93
CA ALA A 22 36.71 -16.43 -10.08
C ALA A 22 37.82 -15.43 -9.70
N ASP A 23 37.81 -14.93 -8.47
CA ASP A 23 38.80 -14.00 -7.90
C ASP A 23 40.06 -14.69 -7.34
N GLY A 24 40.21 -16.00 -7.54
CA GLY A 24 41.38 -16.79 -7.12
C GLY A 24 41.41 -17.17 -5.64
N TYR A 25 40.29 -16.97 -4.92
CA TYR A 25 40.13 -17.42 -3.54
C TYR A 25 39.77 -18.90 -3.50
N VAL A 26 40.51 -19.66 -2.70
CA VAL A 26 40.23 -21.07 -2.45
C VAL A 26 39.41 -21.18 -1.18
N TYR A 27 38.19 -21.69 -1.28
CA TYR A 27 37.29 -21.94 -0.16
C TYR A 27 37.17 -23.42 0.14
N CYS A 28 37.10 -23.74 1.43
CA CYS A 28 36.89 -25.09 1.91
C CYS A 28 35.42 -25.47 1.81
N LEU A 29 35.10 -26.53 1.06
CA LEU A 29 33.72 -27.01 0.89
C LEU A 29 33.12 -27.58 2.19
N ARG A 30 33.93 -27.80 3.25
CA ARG A 30 33.46 -28.33 4.53
C ARG A 30 33.02 -27.27 5.53
N CYS A 31 33.66 -26.12 5.54
CA CYS A 31 33.40 -25.06 6.51
C CYS A 31 33.01 -23.72 5.86
N GLU A 32 33.07 -23.64 4.52
CA GLU A 32 32.85 -22.43 3.70
C GLU A 32 33.81 -21.27 4.05
N GLY A 33 34.84 -21.55 4.86
CA GLY A 33 35.92 -20.62 5.16
C GLY A 33 36.89 -20.50 4.01
N VAL A 34 37.47 -19.31 3.87
CA VAL A 34 38.53 -19.02 2.89
C VAL A 34 39.85 -19.58 3.41
N ASP A 35 40.48 -20.49 2.65
CA ASP A 35 41.76 -21.11 3.03
C ASP A 35 42.94 -20.18 2.70
N HIS A 36 42.93 -19.56 1.50
CA HIS A 36 43.92 -18.60 1.03
C HIS A 36 43.52 -17.97 -0.33
N LYS A 37 44.18 -16.88 -0.70
CA LYS A 37 44.03 -16.16 -1.97
C LYS A 37 45.24 -16.38 -2.89
N LEU A 38 45.49 -17.61 -3.30
CA LEU A 38 46.56 -17.95 -4.26
C LEU A 38 46.13 -19.22 -4.98
N GLU A 39 45.78 -19.10 -6.27
CA GLU A 39 45.38 -20.18 -7.17
C GLU A 39 46.13 -21.50 -6.90
N PHE A 40 45.37 -22.60 -6.65
CA PHE A 40 45.68 -24.05 -6.59
C PHE A 40 47.07 -24.60 -6.19
N THR A 41 48.05 -23.78 -5.82
CA THR A 41 49.48 -24.15 -5.76
C THR A 41 49.91 -24.63 -4.38
N HIS A 42 49.11 -24.42 -3.33
CA HIS A 42 49.48 -24.74 -1.95
C HIS A 42 48.56 -25.80 -1.29
N VAL A 43 48.65 -27.03 -1.80
CA VAL A 43 47.95 -28.21 -1.26
C VAL A 43 48.19 -28.41 0.25
N ASP A 44 49.38 -28.07 0.75
CA ASP A 44 49.70 -28.21 2.18
C ASP A 44 48.91 -27.24 3.07
N ARG A 45 48.52 -26.06 2.55
CA ARG A 45 47.63 -25.14 3.29
C ARG A 45 46.23 -25.71 3.40
N VAL A 46 45.71 -26.27 2.32
CA VAL A 46 44.41 -26.97 2.30
C VAL A 46 44.43 -28.14 3.28
N LYS A 47 45.48 -28.96 3.24
CA LYS A 47 45.65 -30.10 4.17
C LYS A 47 45.73 -29.66 5.62
N ARG A 48 46.46 -28.59 5.92
CA ARG A 48 46.59 -28.02 7.26
C ARG A 48 45.26 -27.45 7.75
N HIS A 49 44.56 -26.67 6.93
CA HIS A 49 43.23 -26.16 7.25
C HIS A 49 42.29 -27.33 7.59
N LEU A 50 42.21 -28.36 6.72
CA LEU A 50 41.35 -29.53 6.93
C LEU A 50 41.66 -30.33 8.21
N ARG A 51 42.90 -30.30 8.71
CA ARG A 51 43.30 -31.02 9.93
C ARG A 51 43.16 -30.19 11.20
N GLU A 52 43.54 -28.93 11.15
CA GLU A 52 43.82 -28.14 12.36
C GLU A 52 42.83 -26.99 12.58
N THR A 53 42.27 -26.41 11.51
CA THR A 53 41.52 -25.13 11.59
C THR A 53 40.08 -25.25 11.11
N CYS A 54 39.77 -26.26 10.30
CA CYS A 54 38.43 -26.52 9.78
C CYS A 54 37.49 -26.86 10.95
N ALA A 55 36.81 -25.84 11.47
CA ALA A 55 35.67 -26.06 12.33
C ALA A 55 34.70 -26.96 11.57
N LYS A 56 34.42 -28.16 12.09
CA LYS A 56 33.33 -28.98 11.58
C LYS A 56 32.11 -28.07 11.59
N ARG A 57 31.52 -27.80 10.43
CA ARG A 57 30.25 -27.08 10.36
C ARG A 57 29.32 -27.74 11.39
N PRO A 58 28.69 -26.99 12.31
CA PRO A 58 27.55 -27.54 13.04
C PRO A 58 26.67 -28.17 11.97
N ARG A 59 26.27 -29.44 12.14
CA ARG A 59 25.35 -30.11 11.20
C ARG A 59 24.23 -29.11 10.94
N GLN A 60 24.20 -28.51 9.75
CA GLN A 60 22.98 -27.94 9.26
C GLN A 60 22.10 -29.17 9.10
N GLU A 61 21.04 -29.24 9.90
CA GLU A 61 19.99 -30.20 9.67
C GLU A 61 19.66 -30.09 8.18
N VAL A 62 19.82 -31.20 7.49
CA VAL A 62 19.29 -31.32 6.13
C VAL A 62 17.86 -30.82 6.22
N VAL A 63 17.44 -29.96 5.29
CA VAL A 63 16.06 -29.41 5.23
C VAL A 63 15.04 -30.53 4.89
N THR A 64 15.29 -31.76 5.32
CA THR A 64 14.43 -32.93 5.23
C THR A 64 14.02 -33.46 6.60
N THR A 65 14.37 -32.80 7.73
CA THR A 65 13.98 -33.26 9.07
C THR A 65 13.12 -32.30 9.90
N TYR A 66 12.54 -31.27 9.28
CA TYR A 66 11.29 -30.69 9.78
C TYR A 66 10.19 -31.01 8.78
N LEU A 67 9.77 -32.28 8.76
CA LEU A 67 8.49 -32.63 8.15
C LEU A 67 7.40 -32.07 9.08
N PRO A 68 6.65 -31.01 8.69
CA PRO A 68 5.42 -30.73 9.38
C PRO A 68 4.50 -31.93 9.14
N PRO A 69 3.64 -32.31 10.10
CA PRO A 69 2.59 -33.27 9.81
C PRO A 69 1.80 -32.75 8.61
N GLN A 70 1.26 -33.68 7.82
CA GLN A 70 0.22 -33.39 6.81
C GLN A 70 -0.64 -32.24 7.31
N ILE A 71 -0.79 -31.19 6.49
CA ILE A 71 -1.70 -30.11 6.88
C ILE A 71 -3.06 -30.75 7.13
N ASP A 72 -3.73 -30.32 8.19
CA ASP A 72 -5.03 -30.86 8.50
C ASP A 72 -6.02 -30.53 7.37
N THR A 73 -7.09 -31.32 7.29
CA THR A 73 -8.09 -31.20 6.21
C THR A 73 -8.70 -29.80 6.15
N ALA A 74 -8.84 -29.08 7.27
CA ALA A 74 -9.40 -27.73 7.25
C ALA A 74 -8.41 -26.73 6.65
N THR A 75 -7.12 -26.84 6.98
CA THR A 75 -6.06 -26.03 6.37
C THR A 75 -5.88 -26.32 4.88
N GLN A 76 -5.95 -27.59 4.45
CA GLN A 76 -5.95 -27.94 3.02
C GLN A 76 -7.17 -27.34 2.30
N ASN A 77 -8.36 -27.44 2.89
CA ASN A 77 -9.57 -26.85 2.29
C ASN A 77 -9.48 -25.33 2.18
N LEU A 78 -8.88 -24.65 3.18
CA LEU A 78 -8.66 -23.21 3.13
C LEU A 78 -7.66 -22.83 2.04
N PHE A 79 -6.56 -23.58 1.91
CA PHE A 79 -5.60 -23.40 0.83
C PHE A 79 -6.27 -23.58 -0.54
N ASP A 80 -7.04 -24.65 -0.73
CA ASP A 80 -7.75 -24.96 -1.97
C ASP A 80 -8.70 -23.82 -2.38
N LYS A 81 -9.45 -23.26 -1.42
CA LYS A 81 -10.34 -22.10 -1.64
C LYS A 81 -9.58 -20.83 -2.01
N MET A 82 -8.54 -20.50 -1.26
CA MET A 82 -7.72 -19.31 -1.53
C MET A 82 -7.03 -19.39 -2.89
N PHE A 83 -6.55 -20.58 -3.24
CA PHE A 83 -5.91 -20.85 -4.52
C PHE A 83 -6.88 -20.77 -5.70
N ALA A 84 -8.09 -21.36 -5.55
CA ALA A 84 -9.15 -21.26 -6.56
C ALA A 84 -9.63 -19.81 -6.76
N LEU A 85 -9.78 -19.04 -5.67
CA LEU A 85 -10.17 -17.64 -5.74
C LEU A 85 -9.11 -16.78 -6.44
N TRP A 86 -7.82 -17.06 -6.23
CA TRP A 86 -6.74 -16.38 -6.94
C TRP A 86 -6.77 -16.67 -8.45
N LEU A 87 -6.96 -17.92 -8.85
CA LEU A 87 -7.11 -18.29 -10.27
C LEU A 87 -8.30 -17.57 -10.92
N PHE A 88 -9.43 -17.55 -10.22
CA PHE A 88 -10.65 -16.88 -10.69
C PHE A 88 -10.45 -15.36 -10.83
N SER A 89 -9.87 -14.71 -9.82
CA SER A 89 -9.68 -13.25 -9.84
C SER A 89 -8.63 -12.77 -10.84
N THR A 90 -7.69 -13.63 -11.25
CA THR A 90 -6.65 -13.32 -12.24
C THR A 90 -6.99 -13.78 -13.66
N GLY A 91 -8.09 -14.52 -13.85
CA GLY A 91 -8.48 -15.06 -15.16
C GLY A 91 -7.53 -16.13 -15.71
N MET A 92 -6.77 -16.80 -14.84
CA MET A 92 -5.80 -17.83 -15.23
C MET A 92 -6.51 -19.12 -15.66
N ALA A 93 -6.10 -19.66 -16.81
CA ALA A 93 -6.67 -20.90 -17.32
C ALA A 93 -6.23 -22.13 -16.50
N PHE A 94 -7.18 -22.97 -16.11
CA PHE A 94 -6.96 -24.07 -15.16
C PHE A 94 -5.88 -25.09 -15.54
N TYR A 95 -5.63 -25.30 -16.84
CA TYR A 95 -4.58 -26.22 -17.29
C TYR A 95 -3.16 -25.72 -16.98
N LYS A 96 -2.99 -24.42 -16.73
CA LYS A 96 -1.70 -23.84 -16.35
C LYS A 96 -1.26 -24.21 -14.93
N VAL A 97 -2.21 -24.61 -14.08
CA VAL A 97 -1.96 -25.08 -12.70
C VAL A 97 -1.24 -26.42 -12.69
N GLN A 98 -1.37 -27.21 -13.76
CA GLN A 98 -0.72 -28.51 -13.89
C GLN A 98 0.55 -28.45 -14.74
N HIS A 99 1.01 -27.25 -15.11
CA HIS A 99 2.25 -27.11 -15.87
C HIS A 99 3.43 -27.63 -15.04
N GLU A 100 4.31 -28.43 -15.66
CA GLU A 100 5.41 -29.13 -14.99
C GLU A 100 6.27 -28.19 -14.14
N ASN A 101 6.67 -27.05 -14.68
CA ASN A 101 7.44 -26.05 -13.94
C ASN A 101 6.68 -25.45 -12.74
N PHE A 102 5.36 -25.27 -12.85
CA PHE A 102 4.55 -24.73 -11.76
C PHE A 102 4.43 -25.76 -10.63
N VAL A 103 4.14 -27.01 -10.98
CA VAL A 103 4.09 -28.13 -10.03
C VAL A 103 5.46 -28.30 -9.35
N ALA A 104 6.55 -28.27 -10.11
CA ALA A 104 7.91 -28.39 -9.57
C ALA A 104 8.25 -27.28 -8.58
N VAL A 105 7.94 -26.01 -8.90
CA VAL A 105 8.18 -24.88 -7.99
C VAL A 105 7.27 -24.94 -6.76
N SER A 106 6.02 -25.35 -6.91
CA SER A 106 5.11 -25.53 -5.78
C SER A 106 5.51 -26.69 -4.87
N CYS A 107 6.18 -27.73 -5.39
CA CYS A 107 6.76 -28.80 -4.58
C CYS A 107 8.02 -28.37 -3.78
N LEU A 108 8.60 -27.19 -4.07
CA LEU A 108 9.66 -26.59 -3.25
C LEU A 108 9.10 -25.84 -2.02
N LEU A 109 7.79 -25.59 -1.97
CA LEU A 109 7.07 -25.11 -0.79
C LEU A 109 6.81 -26.29 0.17
N PRO A 110 6.44 -26.07 1.45
CA PRO A 110 6.31 -27.13 2.45
C PRO A 110 5.53 -28.34 1.92
N PRO A 111 6.08 -29.58 2.03
CA PRO A 111 5.61 -30.76 1.30
C PRO A 111 4.23 -31.27 1.74
N SER A 112 3.59 -30.60 2.70
CA SER A 112 2.30 -30.95 3.24
C SER A 112 1.12 -30.32 2.47
N VAL A 113 1.36 -29.39 1.55
CA VAL A 113 0.33 -28.76 0.72
C VAL A 113 0.24 -29.48 -0.64
N LYS A 114 -0.86 -30.20 -0.88
CA LYS A 114 -1.13 -30.76 -2.21
C LYS A 114 -1.74 -29.67 -3.08
N ILE A 115 -1.18 -29.46 -4.28
CA ILE A 115 -1.80 -28.57 -5.26
C ILE A 115 -3.12 -29.22 -5.70
N PRO A 116 -4.25 -28.50 -5.62
CA PRO A 116 -5.53 -29.04 -6.05
C PRO A 116 -5.49 -29.36 -7.55
N SER A 117 -6.03 -30.53 -7.91
CA SER A 117 -6.07 -30.96 -9.31
C SER A 117 -6.99 -30.06 -10.14
N GLN A 118 -6.72 -29.94 -11.44
CA GLN A 118 -7.57 -29.18 -12.37
C GLN A 118 -9.04 -29.64 -12.32
N HIS A 119 -9.29 -30.92 -12.04
CA HIS A 119 -10.63 -31.49 -11.96
C HIS A 119 -11.34 -31.06 -10.67
N LEU A 120 -10.62 -31.03 -9.54
CA LEU A 120 -11.14 -30.55 -8.27
C LEU A 120 -11.47 -29.05 -8.32
N ILE A 121 -10.63 -28.27 -9.00
CA ILE A 121 -10.85 -26.83 -9.23
C ILE A 121 -12.11 -26.62 -10.07
N ARG A 122 -12.24 -27.33 -11.20
CA ARG A 122 -13.34 -27.14 -12.16
C ARG A 122 -14.73 -27.50 -11.65
N ALA A 123 -14.83 -28.50 -10.80
CA ALA A 123 -16.11 -28.99 -10.30
C ALA A 123 -16.48 -28.25 -9.01
N ARG A 124 -15.94 -28.72 -7.88
CA ARG A 124 -16.45 -28.32 -6.57
C ARG A 124 -15.98 -26.93 -6.12
N LEU A 125 -14.72 -26.60 -6.34
CA LEU A 125 -14.15 -25.37 -5.78
C LEU A 125 -14.64 -24.12 -6.50
N LEU A 126 -14.87 -24.19 -7.82
CA LEU A 126 -15.47 -23.08 -8.56
C LEU A 126 -16.91 -22.80 -8.14
N ASP A 127 -17.72 -23.84 -7.95
CA ASP A 127 -19.11 -23.69 -7.50
C ASP A 127 -19.17 -23.05 -6.10
N GLU A 128 -18.35 -23.53 -5.16
CA GLU A 128 -18.25 -22.92 -3.82
C GLU A 128 -17.76 -21.46 -3.88
N CYS A 129 -16.76 -21.15 -4.72
CA CYS A 129 -16.29 -19.77 -4.91
C CYS A 129 -17.35 -18.88 -5.57
N HIS A 130 -18.13 -19.43 -6.50
CA HIS A 130 -19.21 -18.72 -7.17
C HIS A 130 -20.33 -18.37 -6.21
N GLU A 131 -20.68 -19.23 -5.25
CA GLU A 131 -21.72 -18.94 -4.24
C GLU A 131 -21.23 -17.94 -3.17
N ASP A 132 -19.96 -18.01 -2.77
CA ASP A 132 -19.36 -17.07 -1.81
C ASP A 132 -19.15 -15.67 -2.42
N SER A 133 -18.86 -15.59 -3.72
CA SER A 133 -18.59 -14.36 -4.46
C SER A 133 -19.74 -13.32 -4.40
N PRO A 134 -21.01 -13.62 -4.71
CA PRO A 134 -22.11 -12.66 -4.68
C PRO A 134 -22.45 -12.21 -3.27
N VAL A 135 -22.22 -13.02 -2.23
CA VAL A 135 -22.36 -12.58 -0.83
C VAL A 135 -21.29 -11.53 -0.50
N ARG A 136 -20.03 -11.81 -0.85
CA ARG A 136 -18.91 -10.88 -0.63
C ARG A 136 -19.03 -9.60 -1.47
N MET A 137 -19.44 -9.74 -2.73
CA MET A 137 -19.67 -8.63 -3.65
C MET A 137 -20.87 -7.79 -3.22
N ARG A 138 -21.99 -8.38 -2.79
CA ARG A 138 -23.13 -7.63 -2.22
C ARG A 138 -22.72 -6.83 -1.01
N GLY A 139 -21.94 -7.41 -0.09
CA GLY A 139 -21.41 -6.68 1.07
C GLY A 139 -20.48 -5.52 0.67
N ALA A 140 -19.62 -5.73 -0.32
CA ALA A 140 -18.72 -4.67 -0.82
C ALA A 140 -19.47 -3.56 -1.56
N LEU A 141 -20.46 -3.91 -2.39
CA LEU A 141 -21.31 -2.97 -3.11
C LEU A 141 -22.20 -2.17 -2.17
N ALA A 142 -22.80 -2.82 -1.16
CA ALA A 142 -23.59 -2.13 -0.13
C ALA A 142 -22.73 -1.10 0.61
N ARG A 143 -21.53 -1.47 1.07
CA ARG A 143 -20.60 -0.52 1.72
C ARG A 143 -20.23 0.66 0.81
N ARG A 144 -19.97 0.42 -0.47
CA ARG A 144 -19.71 1.48 -1.45
C ARG A 144 -20.93 2.37 -1.66
N PHE A 145 -22.13 1.81 -1.78
CA PHE A 145 -23.38 2.56 -1.91
C PHE A 145 -23.64 3.44 -0.68
N TYR A 146 -23.52 2.90 0.52
CA TYR A 146 -23.68 3.67 1.76
C TYR A 146 -22.63 4.78 1.89
N SER A 147 -21.37 4.50 1.52
CA SER A 147 -20.30 5.52 1.53
C SER A 147 -20.57 6.65 0.53
N LEU A 148 -20.99 6.33 -0.69
CA LEU A 148 -21.34 7.33 -1.71
C LEU A 148 -22.58 8.13 -1.30
N TYR A 149 -23.61 7.47 -0.79
CA TYR A 149 -24.82 8.12 -0.31
C TYR A 149 -24.54 9.07 0.85
N PHE A 150 -23.75 8.63 1.84
CA PHE A 150 -23.32 9.47 2.96
C PHE A 150 -22.47 10.66 2.49
N SER A 151 -21.55 10.45 1.54
CA SER A 151 -20.74 11.52 0.95
C SER A 151 -21.60 12.55 0.20
N MET A 152 -22.63 12.11 -0.52
CA MET A 152 -23.57 13.01 -1.20
C MET A 152 -24.38 13.86 -0.20
N ILE A 153 -24.83 13.26 0.92
CA ILE A 153 -25.56 13.98 1.98
C ILE A 153 -24.64 15.02 2.62
N LYS A 154 -23.44 14.62 3.06
CA LYS A 154 -22.41 15.52 3.62
C LYS A 154 -22.12 16.70 2.69
N ASN A 155 -21.85 16.43 1.42
CA ASN A 155 -21.59 17.48 0.43
C ASN A 155 -22.79 18.44 0.24
N LYS A 156 -24.01 17.97 0.45
CA LYS A 156 -25.21 18.82 0.36
C LYS A 156 -25.39 19.67 1.60
N GLU A 157 -25.12 19.12 2.79
CA GLU A 157 -25.12 19.84 4.06
C GLU A 157 -24.07 20.95 4.05
N ASP A 158 -22.83 20.65 3.65
CA ASP A 158 -21.73 21.63 3.61
C ASP A 158 -22.03 22.79 2.63
N LYS A 159 -22.69 22.49 1.50
CA LYS A 159 -23.12 23.51 0.53
C LYS A 159 -24.22 24.42 1.09
N ASN A 160 -25.16 23.84 1.83
CA ASN A 160 -26.22 24.61 2.47
C ASN A 160 -25.67 25.50 3.57
N GLU A 161 -24.79 24.97 4.43
CA GLU A 161 -24.13 25.77 5.48
C GLU A 161 -23.34 26.92 4.87
N LYS A 162 -22.58 26.67 3.79
CA LYS A 162 -21.89 27.73 3.06
C LYS A 162 -22.86 28.80 2.53
N HIS A 163 -23.96 28.40 1.89
CA HIS A 163 -24.95 29.34 1.39
C HIS A 163 -25.58 30.17 2.53
N ASP A 164 -25.91 29.55 3.66
CA ASP A 164 -26.48 30.25 4.81
C ASP A 164 -25.49 31.27 5.40
N THR A 165 -24.19 30.95 5.42
CA THR A 165 -23.15 31.91 5.85
C THR A 165 -23.02 33.09 4.88
N GLU A 166 -23.08 32.85 3.57
CA GLU A 166 -23.05 33.90 2.53
C GLU A 166 -24.27 34.83 2.64
N VAL A 167 -25.47 34.26 2.80
CA VAL A 167 -26.71 35.04 3.01
C VAL A 167 -26.62 35.87 4.29
N ALA A 168 -26.15 35.28 5.40
CA ALA A 168 -25.98 35.99 6.66
C ALA A 168 -24.94 37.13 6.56
N GLN A 169 -23.90 36.97 5.74
CA GLN A 169 -22.94 38.03 5.47
C GLN A 169 -23.57 39.16 4.65
N LEU A 170 -24.25 38.84 3.55
CA LEU A 170 -24.94 39.83 2.72
C LEU A 170 -25.98 40.63 3.50
N LEU A 171 -26.73 39.97 4.38
CA LEU A 171 -27.70 40.66 5.25
C LEU A 171 -27.02 41.63 6.22
N ARG A 172 -25.86 41.27 6.79
CA ARG A 172 -25.08 42.17 7.65
C ARG A 172 -24.53 43.37 6.88
N GLU A 173 -24.01 43.14 5.68
CA GLU A 173 -23.49 44.20 4.81
C GLU A 173 -24.62 45.14 4.35
N ALA A 174 -25.78 44.60 3.96
CA ALA A 174 -26.95 45.37 3.60
C ALA A 174 -27.45 46.22 4.78
N LYS A 175 -27.53 45.64 5.98
CA LYS A 175 -27.93 46.34 7.20
C LYS A 175 -26.99 47.49 7.53
N THR A 176 -25.68 47.25 7.57
CA THR A 176 -24.68 48.28 7.86
C THR A 176 -24.67 49.39 6.81
N LYS A 177 -24.91 49.06 5.53
CA LYS A 177 -25.06 50.06 4.46
C LYS A 177 -26.32 50.91 4.64
N ALA A 178 -27.44 50.29 5.02
CA ALA A 178 -28.68 50.99 5.31
C ALA A 178 -28.53 51.94 6.52
N GLU A 179 -27.94 51.46 7.62
CA GLU A 179 -27.66 52.28 8.82
C GLU A 179 -26.79 53.50 8.49
N ARG A 180 -25.72 53.32 7.72
CA ARG A 180 -24.88 54.46 7.27
C ARG A 180 -25.63 55.44 6.37
N SER A 181 -26.49 54.94 5.48
CA SER A 181 -27.30 55.79 4.61
C SER A 181 -28.31 56.61 5.41
N GLU A 182 -28.93 55.99 6.42
CA GLU A 182 -29.86 56.64 7.33
C GLU A 182 -29.17 57.70 8.19
N GLU A 183 -28.00 57.39 8.76
CA GLU A 183 -27.22 58.35 9.54
C GLU A 183 -26.80 59.57 8.69
N ASN A 184 -26.40 59.35 7.44
CA ASN A 184 -26.09 60.43 6.50
C ASN A 184 -27.33 61.29 6.20
N ALA A 185 -28.48 60.67 5.93
CA ALA A 185 -29.73 61.38 5.71
C ALA A 185 -30.16 62.20 6.94
N ASN A 186 -30.08 61.61 8.13
CA ASN A 186 -30.37 62.29 9.40
C ASN A 186 -29.45 63.47 9.65
N THR A 187 -28.17 63.36 9.29
CA THR A 187 -27.21 64.47 9.36
C THR A 187 -27.61 65.61 8.42
N GLN A 188 -28.03 65.30 7.18
CA GLN A 188 -28.51 66.31 6.24
C GLN A 188 -29.79 67.00 6.73
N VAL A 189 -30.75 66.25 7.26
CA VAL A 189 -31.99 66.79 7.85
C VAL A 189 -31.67 67.72 9.01
N ARG A 190 -30.78 67.32 9.93
CA ARG A 190 -30.36 68.18 11.05
C ARG A 190 -29.75 69.49 10.56
N ASN A 191 -28.88 69.44 9.56
CA ASN A 191 -28.27 70.64 8.98
C ASN A 191 -29.30 71.57 8.33
N LEU A 192 -30.31 71.01 7.65
CA LEU A 192 -31.40 71.81 7.06
C LEU A 192 -32.29 72.43 8.14
N GLN A 193 -32.58 71.68 9.22
CA GLN A 193 -33.34 72.20 10.34
C GLN A 193 -32.63 73.39 10.99
N THR A 194 -31.33 73.29 11.26
CA THR A 194 -30.56 74.41 11.81
C THR A 194 -30.62 75.65 10.91
N LYS A 195 -30.54 75.48 9.58
CA LYS A 195 -30.69 76.60 8.64
C LYS A 195 -32.09 77.22 8.67
N LEU A 196 -33.14 76.40 8.78
CA LEU A 196 -34.51 76.89 8.90
C LEU A 196 -34.72 77.66 10.19
N ASP A 197 -34.20 77.16 11.32
CA ASP A 197 -34.29 77.84 12.61
C ASP A 197 -33.57 79.20 12.58
N ASP A 198 -32.38 79.26 11.97
CA ASP A 198 -31.64 80.53 11.77
C ASP A 198 -32.42 81.51 10.89
N MET A 199 -33.06 81.03 9.82
CA MET A 199 -33.89 81.86 8.93
C MET A 199 -35.13 82.38 9.66
N ALA A 200 -35.81 81.52 10.43
CA ALA A 200 -36.98 81.89 11.23
C ALA A 200 -36.62 82.94 12.28
N LYS A 201 -35.47 82.80 12.95
CA LYS A 201 -34.95 83.80 13.90
C LYS A 201 -34.74 85.16 13.23
N ARG A 202 -34.09 85.19 12.06
CA ARG A 202 -33.88 86.45 11.31
C ARG A 202 -35.19 87.08 10.84
N ALA A 203 -36.17 86.26 10.46
CA ALA A 203 -37.49 86.75 10.06
C ALA A 203 -38.22 87.40 11.24
N LEU A 204 -38.18 86.78 12.43
CA LEU A 204 -38.71 87.36 13.67
C LEU A 204 -38.01 88.69 14.03
N GLU A 205 -36.68 88.73 14.00
CA GLU A 205 -35.91 89.96 14.23
C GLU A 205 -36.29 91.08 13.23
N ALA A 206 -36.55 90.73 11.97
CA ALA A 206 -36.99 91.69 10.96
C ALA A 206 -38.43 92.16 11.15
N GLU A 207 -39.34 91.29 11.60
CA GLU A 207 -40.72 91.67 11.94
C GLU A 207 -40.79 92.58 13.16
N ASP A 208 -39.96 92.34 14.18
CA ASP A 208 -39.89 93.19 15.38
C ASP A 208 -39.32 94.57 15.02
N ALA A 209 -38.32 94.65 14.16
CA ALA A 209 -37.75 95.92 13.67
C ALA A 209 -38.72 96.77 12.82
N LEU A 210 -39.84 96.20 12.35
CA LEU A 210 -40.90 96.91 11.62
C LEU A 210 -42.03 97.41 12.51
N LYS A 211 -42.07 97.02 13.80
CA LYS A 211 -43.10 97.41 14.78
C LYS A 211 -42.68 98.56 15.70
N ASP A 212 -41.40 98.92 15.71
CA ASP A 212 -40.81 100.12 16.35
C ASP A 212 -40.79 101.32 15.39
#